data_AF-A0A0C9XSU5-F1
#
_entry.id   AF-A0A0C9XSU5-F1
#
_cell.length_a   1.000
_cell.length_b   1.000
_cell.length_c   1.000
_cell.angle_alpha   90.00
_cell.angle_beta   90.00
_cell.angle_gamma   90.00
#
_symmetry.space_group_name_H-M   'P 1'
#
loop_
_entity.id
_entity.type
_entity.pdbx_description
1 polymer ?
#
loop_
_entity_poly.entity_id
_entity_poly.type
_entity_poly.pdbx_seq_one_letter_code
_entity_poly.pdbx_strand_id
1 'polypeptide(L)'
;WFSSSQPLSVPESRALSRLLTALTIKTVPRTNTTQHTAVATETHKTESPAKPFAKHVGHVLLAYIDSMNDPLCIPIPEIQWELEPGLFSLCGMLGGCLDGLFFAFDSGGKTIMKSLWRELEKQRYVRKC
;
A
#
# COMPACT_ATOMS: atom_id res chain seq x y z
N TRP A 1 -5.48 -8.49 15.55
CA TRP A 1 -6.02 -9.84 15.71
C TRP A 1 -7.14 -9.97 14.68
N PHE A 2 -6.91 -10.66 13.57
CA PHE A 2 -7.98 -11.02 12.62
C PHE A 2 -8.31 -12.48 12.92
N SER A 3 -9.55 -12.77 13.30
CA SER A 3 -10.01 -14.15 13.44
C SER A 3 -10.17 -14.74 12.04
N SER A 4 -9.64 -15.94 11.82
CA SER A 4 -9.83 -16.70 10.56
C SER A 4 -11.31 -16.98 10.23
N SER A 5 -12.21 -16.77 11.20
CA SER A 5 -13.66 -16.93 11.07
C SER A 5 -14.39 -15.72 10.50
N GLN A 6 -13.72 -14.57 10.30
CA GLN A 6 -14.32 -13.38 9.72
C GLN A 6 -13.49 -12.92 8.52
N PRO A 7 -13.85 -13.34 7.29
CA PRO A 7 -13.16 -12.89 6.10
C PRO A 7 -13.33 -11.38 5.93
N LEU A 8 -12.33 -10.74 5.30
CA LEU A 8 -12.36 -9.32 5.00
C LEU A 8 -13.64 -8.99 4.21
N SER A 9 -14.41 -8.00 4.65
CA SER A 9 -15.59 -7.55 3.92
C SER A 9 -15.27 -6.42 2.95
N VAL A 10 -16.14 -6.18 1.95
CA VAL A 10 -16.03 -5.06 1.01
C VAL A 10 -15.84 -3.68 1.68
N PRO A 11 -16.57 -3.31 2.76
CA PRO A 11 -16.31 -2.03 3.43
C PRO A 11 -14.96 -1.97 4.15
N GLU A 12 -14.50 -3.08 4.71
CA GLU A 12 -13.17 -3.16 5.36
C GLU A 12 -12.05 -3.11 4.33
N SER A 13 -12.22 -3.76 3.18
CA SER A 13 -11.25 -3.73 2.09
C SER A 13 -11.13 -2.32 1.49
N ARG A 14 -12.26 -1.61 1.33
CA ARG A 14 -12.29 -0.19 0.95
C ARG A 14 -11.59 0.69 1.99
N ALA A 15 -11.85 0.47 3.28
CA ALA A 15 -11.22 1.23 4.34
C ALA A 15 -9.69 1.01 4.37
N LEU A 16 -9.26 -0.24 4.21
CA LEU A 16 -7.84 -0.61 4.11
C LEU A 16 -7.19 0.05 2.88
N SER A 17 -7.85 -0.01 1.73
CA SER A 17 -7.37 0.61 0.50
C SER A 17 -7.16 2.12 0.67
N ARG A 18 -8.15 2.82 1.24
CA ARG A 18 -8.04 4.25 1.56
C ARG A 18 -6.91 4.55 2.54
N LEU A 19 -6.69 3.69 3.54
CA LEU A 19 -5.58 3.83 4.48
C LEU A 19 -4.25 3.72 3.74
N LEU A 20 -4.06 2.69 2.91
CA LEU A 20 -2.84 2.48 2.14
C LEU A 20 -2.56 3.64 1.18
N THR A 21 -3.59 4.15 0.51
CA THR A 21 -3.47 5.35 -0.33
C THR A 21 -3.11 6.58 0.52
N ALA A 22 -3.73 6.76 1.68
CA ALA A 22 -3.47 7.88 2.58
C ALA A 22 -2.03 7.92 3.09
N LEU A 23 -1.32 6.78 3.15
CA LEU A 23 0.10 6.74 3.50
C LEU A 23 0.97 7.54 2.53
N THR A 24 0.55 7.68 1.27
CA THR A 24 1.28 8.48 0.27
C THR A 24 0.98 9.98 0.34
N ILE A 25 -0.05 10.38 1.09
CA ILE A 25 -0.44 11.77 1.24
C ILE A 25 0.52 12.47 2.21
N LYS A 26 0.92 13.70 1.88
CA LYS A 26 1.71 14.54 2.77
C LYS A 26 0.80 15.06 3.90
N THR A 27 1.09 14.68 5.13
CA THR A 27 0.34 15.15 6.31
C THR A 27 1.04 16.34 6.95
N VAL A 28 0.32 17.42 7.24
CA VAL A 28 0.86 18.54 8.04
C VAL A 28 0.86 18.10 9.50
N PRO A 29 2.00 18.08 10.21
CA PRO A 29 2.01 17.81 11.64
C PRO A 29 1.20 18.90 12.34
N ARG A 30 0.09 18.53 13.00
CA ARG A 30 -0.65 19.45 13.87
C ARG A 30 0.08 19.48 15.21
N THR A 31 0.97 20.44 15.39
CA THR A 31 1.57 20.71 16.71
C THR A 31 0.47 21.30 17.58
N ASN A 32 -0.06 20.50 18.51
CA ASN A 32 -0.81 21.05 19.63
C ASN A 32 0.22 21.68 20.57
N THR A 33 0.67 22.89 20.25
CA THR A 33 1.50 23.69 21.14
C THR A 33 0.63 24.11 22.31
N THR A 34 0.62 23.31 23.38
CA THR A 34 0.38 23.85 24.71
C THR A 34 1.46 24.88 24.95
N GLN A 35 1.04 26.12 25.14
CA GLN A 35 1.86 27.29 25.37
C GLN A 35 2.92 27.00 26.44
N HIS A 36 4.20 26.96 26.06
CA HIS A 36 5.26 27.71 26.74
C HIS A 36 6.63 27.43 26.09
N THR A 37 7.29 28.54 25.76
CA THR A 37 8.75 28.70 25.64
C THR A 37 9.42 28.35 24.32
N ALA A 38 9.70 29.43 23.57
CA ALA A 38 10.94 29.75 22.87
C ALA A 38 11.35 28.97 21.60
N VAL A 39 11.33 29.74 20.50
CA VAL A 39 12.39 29.82 19.47
C VAL A 39 12.88 28.49 18.90
N ALA A 40 12.17 28.03 17.87
CA ALA A 40 12.82 27.50 16.68
C ALA A 40 11.89 27.71 15.49
N THR A 41 12.35 28.46 14.49
CA THR A 41 11.83 28.45 13.12
C THR A 41 12.06 27.05 12.53
N GLU A 42 11.31 26.06 12.99
CA GLU A 42 11.22 24.77 12.32
C GLU A 42 10.09 24.89 11.30
N THR A 43 10.50 25.05 10.05
CA THR A 43 9.65 24.91 8.87
C THR A 43 8.76 23.69 9.08
N HIS A 44 7.45 23.89 9.21
CA HIS A 44 6.46 22.81 9.29
C HIS A 44 6.55 21.97 8.00
N LYS A 45 7.48 21.02 7.98
CA LYS A 45 7.78 20.19 6.84
C LYS A 45 6.70 19.13 6.77
N THR A 46 5.79 19.29 5.81
CA THR A 46 4.79 18.30 5.48
C THR A 46 5.48 17.03 4.99
N GLU A 47 5.71 16.07 5.89
CA GLU A 47 6.33 14.79 5.57
C GLU A 47 5.24 13.73 5.47
N SER A 48 5.28 12.95 4.39
CA SER A 48 4.39 11.80 4.20
C SER A 48 4.95 10.62 5.00
N PRO A 49 4.08 9.81 5.65
CA PRO A 49 4.51 8.58 6.30
C PRO A 49 4.99 7.51 5.30
N ALA A 50 4.92 7.79 4.00
CA ALA A 50 5.43 6.91 2.96
C ALA A 50 6.91 6.54 3.17
N LYS A 51 7.74 7.50 3.59
CA LYS A 51 9.18 7.30 3.76
C LYS A 51 9.51 6.31 4.89
N PRO A 52 8.95 6.44 6.12
CA PRO A 52 9.13 5.42 7.14
C PRO A 52 8.39 4.10 6.84
N PHE A 53 7.31 4.12 6.05
CA PHE A 53 6.58 2.90 5.70
C PHE A 53 7.22 2.09 4.55
N ALA A 54 8.03 2.71 3.69
CA ALA A 54 8.63 2.08 2.50
C ALA A 54 9.32 0.73 2.79
N LYS A 55 10.02 0.62 3.92
CA LYS A 55 10.68 -0.62 4.40
C LYS A 55 9.70 -1.78 4.70
N HIS A 56 8.44 -1.49 4.95
CA HIS A 56 7.40 -2.47 5.25
C HIS A 56 6.53 -2.81 4.04
N VAL A 57 6.56 -2.00 2.99
CA VAL A 57 5.76 -2.20 1.76
C VAL A 57 5.98 -3.58 1.16
N GLY A 58 7.25 -4.03 1.06
CA GLY A 58 7.58 -5.35 0.52
C GLY A 58 6.91 -6.49 1.30
N HIS A 59 6.84 -6.39 2.62
CA HIS A 59 6.20 -7.40 3.47
C HIS A 59 4.68 -7.44 3.27
N VAL A 60 4.05 -6.28 3.08
CA VAL A 60 2.60 -6.20 2.83
C VAL A 60 2.25 -6.77 1.45
N LEU A 61 3.04 -6.44 0.43
CA LEU A 61 2.87 -7.02 -0.92
C LEU A 61 3.13 -8.52 -0.92
N LEU A 62 4.13 -8.98 -0.16
CA LEU A 62 4.43 -10.41 0.00
C LEU A 62 3.25 -11.16 0.60
N ALA A 63 2.74 -10.70 1.74
CA ALA A 63 1.57 -11.32 2.39
C ALA A 63 0.32 -11.34 1.50
N TYR A 64 0.09 -10.27 0.72
CA TYR A 64 -1.01 -10.23 -0.24
C TYR A 64 -0.84 -11.29 -1.34
N ILE A 65 0.35 -11.37 -1.93
CA ILE A 65 0.63 -12.31 -3.02
C ILE A 65 0.62 -13.76 -2.52
N ASP A 66 1.17 -14.03 -1.35
CA ASP A 66 1.13 -15.37 -0.74
C ASP A 66 -0.32 -15.78 -0.46
N SER A 67 -1.15 -14.86 0.04
CA SER A 67 -2.58 -15.13 0.22
C SER A 67 -3.26 -15.42 -1.11
N MET A 68 -2.98 -14.63 -2.15
CA MET A 68 -3.54 -14.82 -3.49
C MET A 68 -3.05 -16.07 -4.22
N ASN A 69 -1.89 -16.59 -3.82
CA ASN A 69 -1.28 -17.80 -4.36
C ASN A 69 -1.67 -19.06 -3.56
N ASP A 70 -2.34 -18.90 -2.41
CA ASP A 70 -2.90 -20.01 -1.63
C ASP A 70 -4.13 -20.59 -2.38
N PRO A 71 -4.13 -21.88 -2.74
CA PRO A 71 -5.26 -22.54 -3.39
C PRO A 71 -6.57 -22.47 -2.60
N LEU A 72 -6.50 -22.23 -1.28
CA LEU A 72 -7.65 -22.10 -0.39
C LEU A 72 -8.17 -20.66 -0.29
N CYS A 73 -7.41 -19.68 -0.79
CA CYS A 73 -7.87 -18.31 -0.87
C CYS A 73 -8.72 -18.15 -2.13
N ILE A 74 -10.04 -18.08 -1.95
CA ILE A 74 -10.96 -17.75 -3.04
C ILE A 74 -11.10 -16.22 -3.06
N PRO A 75 -10.47 -15.52 -4.03
CA PRO A 75 -10.60 -14.08 -4.11
C PRO A 75 -12.03 -13.68 -4.48
N ILE A 76 -12.63 -12.82 -3.67
CA ILE A 76 -13.91 -12.17 -4.01
C ILE A 76 -13.56 -10.96 -4.92
N PRO A 77 -14.04 -10.91 -6.17
CA PRO A 77 -13.66 -9.87 -7.14
C PRO A 77 -13.89 -8.45 -6.64
N GLU A 78 -14.97 -8.21 -5.90
CA GLU A 78 -15.32 -6.91 -5.34
C GLU A 78 -14.28 -6.46 -4.30
N ILE A 79 -13.74 -7.39 -3.51
CA ILE A 79 -12.70 -7.09 -2.51
C ILE A 79 -11.40 -6.71 -3.21
N GLN A 80 -11.03 -7.44 -4.27
CA GLN A 80 -9.83 -7.14 -5.05
C GLN A 80 -9.92 -5.76 -5.70
N TRP A 81 -11.08 -5.44 -6.29
CA TRP A 81 -11.35 -4.15 -6.90
C TRP A 81 -11.22 -3.00 -5.91
N GLU A 82 -11.76 -3.16 -4.70
CA GLU A 82 -11.64 -2.15 -3.65
C GLU A 82 -10.21 -1.99 -3.13
N LEU A 83 -9.42 -3.06 -3.07
CA LEU A 83 -8.02 -3.03 -2.61
C LEU A 83 -7.04 -2.49 -3.64
N GLU A 84 -7.38 -2.58 -4.93
CA GLU A 84 -6.52 -2.22 -6.04
C GLU A 84 -5.86 -0.84 -5.89
N PRO A 85 -6.57 0.28 -5.60
CA PRO A 85 -5.92 1.59 -5.48
C PRO A 85 -4.92 1.69 -4.32
N GLY A 86 -5.15 0.95 -3.22
CA GLY A 86 -4.21 0.84 -2.11
C GLY A 86 -2.94 0.08 -2.51
N LEU A 87 -3.09 -1.06 -3.18
CA LEU A 87 -1.96 -1.87 -3.69
C LEU A 87 -1.11 -1.10 -4.70
N PHE A 88 -1.75 -0.34 -5.59
CA PHE A 88 -1.05 0.55 -6.52
C PHE A 88 -0.25 1.65 -5.83
N SER A 89 -0.79 2.21 -4.75
CA SER A 89 -0.07 3.19 -3.93
C SER A 89 1.19 2.58 -3.31
N LEU A 90 1.10 1.33 -2.83
CA LEU A 90 2.23 0.56 -2.31
C LEU A 90 3.30 0.28 -3.38
N CYS A 91 2.89 -0.19 -4.56
CA CYS A 91 3.81 -0.40 -5.69
C CYS A 91 4.53 0.90 -6.08
N GLY A 92 3.83 2.03 -6.08
CA GLY A 92 4.42 3.34 -6.32
C GLY A 92 5.47 3.76 -5.28
N MET A 93 5.30 3.36 -4.02
CA MET A 93 6.26 3.61 -2.93
C MET A 93 7.52 2.75 -3.03
N LEU A 94 7.40 1.56 -3.63
CA LEU A 94 8.53 0.63 -3.80
C LEU A 94 9.50 1.08 -4.91
N GLY A 95 9.04 1.92 -5.85
CA GLY A 95 9.87 2.42 -6.94
C GLY A 95 10.51 1.28 -7.76
N GLY A 96 11.83 1.38 -8.00
CA GLY A 96 12.62 0.36 -8.71
C GLY A 96 13.10 -0.81 -7.85
N CYS A 97 12.67 -0.93 -6.58
CA CYS A 97 13.09 -2.01 -5.68
C CYS A 97 12.30 -3.32 -5.91
N LEU A 98 11.50 -3.39 -6.97
CA LEU A 98 10.77 -4.58 -7.38
C LEU A 98 11.66 -5.80 -7.60
N ASP A 99 12.87 -5.58 -8.12
CA ASP A 99 13.76 -6.68 -8.50
C ASP A 99 14.13 -7.53 -7.29
N GLY A 100 14.36 -6.89 -6.13
CA GLY A 100 14.60 -7.59 -4.87
C GLY A 100 13.38 -8.37 -4.37
N LEU A 101 12.18 -7.82 -4.59
CA LEU A 101 10.93 -8.46 -4.20
C LEU A 101 10.57 -9.65 -5.11
N PHE A 102 10.98 -9.64 -6.38
CA PHE A 102 10.81 -10.76 -7.30
C PHE A 102 11.50 -12.03 -6.82
N PHE A 103 12.63 -11.94 -6.12
CA PHE A 103 13.32 -13.11 -5.58
C PHE A 103 12.58 -13.76 -4.41
N ALA A 104 11.70 -13.02 -3.73
CA ALA A 104 10.90 -13.55 -2.62
C ALA A 104 9.69 -14.37 -3.08
N PHE A 105 9.31 -14.30 -4.36
CA PHE A 105 8.13 -14.99 -4.90
C PHE A 105 8.46 -16.28 -5.64
N ASP A 106 7.61 -17.28 -5.47
CA ASP A 106 7.54 -18.44 -6.36
C ASP A 106 6.96 -18.04 -7.74
N SER A 107 7.05 -18.94 -8.73
CA SER A 107 6.52 -18.78 -10.10
C SER A 107 5.09 -18.21 -10.17
N GLY A 108 4.19 -18.66 -9.30
CA GLY A 108 2.82 -18.15 -9.18
C GLY A 108 2.79 -16.70 -8.68
N GLY A 109 3.45 -16.42 -7.56
CA GLY A 109 3.53 -15.07 -7.00
C GLY A 109 4.19 -14.05 -7.93
N LYS A 110 5.22 -14.46 -8.68
CA LYS A 110 5.85 -13.65 -9.73
C LYS A 110 4.84 -13.25 -10.81
N THR A 111 3.94 -14.15 -11.19
CA THR A 111 2.91 -13.88 -12.20
C THR A 111 1.89 -12.87 -11.69
N ILE A 112 1.44 -13.01 -10.44
CA ILE A 112 0.53 -12.07 -9.79
C ILE A 112 1.15 -10.67 -9.71
N MET A 113 2.42 -10.57 -9.25
CA MET A 113 3.15 -9.30 -9.19
C MET A 113 3.29 -8.64 -10.56
N LYS A 114 3.65 -9.41 -11.61
CA LYS A 114 3.74 -8.88 -12.98
C LYS A 114 2.42 -8.33 -13.48
N SER A 115 1.32 -9.04 -13.21
CA SER A 115 -0.02 -8.60 -13.60
C SER A 115 -0.41 -7.29 -12.90
N LEU A 116 -0.18 -7.22 -11.58
CA LEU A 116 -0.44 -6.02 -10.78
C LEU A 116 0.38 -4.83 -11.28
N TRP A 117 1.66 -5.04 -11.57
CA TRP A 117 2.54 -3.99 -12.09
C TRP A 117 2.11 -3.48 -13.47
N ARG A 118 1.74 -4.39 -14.38
CA ARG A 118 1.24 -4.04 -15.71
C ARG A 118 -0.03 -3.18 -15.63
N GLU A 119 -0.97 -3.52 -14.74
CA GLU A 119 -2.20 -2.73 -14.59
C GLU A 119 -1.91 -1.35 -13.99
N LEU A 120 -0.99 -1.26 -13.02
CA LEU A 120 -0.51 0.02 -12.51
C LEU A 120 0.08 0.89 -13.64
N GLU A 121 0.94 0.33 -14.49
CA GLU A 121 1.55 1.06 -15.59
C GLU A 121 0.52 1.57 -16.60
N LYS A 122 -0.47 0.74 -16.93
CA LYS A 122 -1.60 1.13 -17.78
C LYS A 122 -2.39 2.31 -17.17
N GLN A 123 -2.67 2.26 -15.87
CA GLN A 123 -3.34 3.36 -15.16
C GLN A 123 -2.51 4.66 -15.15
N ARG A 124 -1.17 4.56 -15.04
CA ARG A 124 -0.28 5.74 -15.13
C ARG A 124 -0.24 6.34 -16.53
N TYR A 125 -0.37 5.52 -17.58
CA TYR A 125 -0.43 5.98 -18.96
C TYR A 125 -1.73 6.76 -19.23
N VAL A 126 -2.88 6.26 -18.74
CA VAL A 126 -4.18 6.93 -18.88
C VAL A 126 -4.25 8.26 -18.13
N ARG A 127 -3.61 8.39 -16.97
CA ARG A 127 -3.60 9.64 -16.18
C ARG A 127 -2.65 10.73 -16.69
N LYS A 128 -1.91 10.48 -17.77
CA LYS A 128 -0.93 11.43 -18.35
C LYS A 128 -1.45 12.12 -19.62
N CYS A 129 -2.71 11.91 -19.98
CA CYS A 129 -3.42 12.56 -21.07
C CYS A 129 -4.34 13.66 -20.56
#